data_AF-A0A3N5HUR0-F1
#
_entry.id   AF-A0A3N5HUR0-F1
#
_cell.length_a   1.000
_cell.length_b   1.000
_cell.length_c   1.000
_cell.angle_alpha   90.00
_cell.angle_beta   90.00
_cell.angle_gamma   90.00
#
_symmetry.space_group_name_H-M   'P 1'
#
loop_
_entity.id
_entity.type
_entity.pdbx_description
1 polymer ?
#
loop_
_entity_poly.entity_id
_entity_poly.type
_entity_poly.pdbx_seq_one_letter_code
_entity_poly.pdbx_strand_id
1 'polypeptide(L)'
;MLGKCVILELCLTASAVFAQQGDRVELGRLQTGATVSFVRAAGGEWGIQMCDGIAPRLAQLKPAQIEVFRTEEDIRELAAGYTAVQQSASGFDARAEIAYGENVVFRVNDRWSVAGAVVSVRRTVDVLGNAPGGFNSSVVLAVDPSVRWVDVKCLAPGALYGDVTYNGDRSPGGTMNYAARRFLMREDILPAPLFALSFSNGSSVALLDPSPRGESTVEETKLSSDVMIDGRFQFGAFGAWQADESPIEFGFHFPGTMSMYAFGPNAPIQPRWIRRFHPISDGVAHSYEVDVRFGLNESFRDVTRNTWRWAWSTLKPAITTIDVEQIRRVLTDHLAAQAATIDGRTAIPFAVATFDTNHPQWNWTMAAMGFVSKNIECADQLLREGDHDRTGRGQNMRKIGLAIISSMIQ
;
A
#
# COMPACT_ATOMS: atom_id res chain seq x y z
N MET A 1 -48.42 53.17 -34.78
CA MET A 1 -47.83 53.08 -33.43
C MET A 1 -48.38 51.80 -32.80
N LEU A 2 -47.64 50.69 -32.94
CA LEU A 2 -47.03 49.90 -31.85
C LEU A 2 -48.04 49.59 -30.72
N GLY A 3 -48.51 48.37 -30.49
CA GLY A 3 -47.90 47.06 -30.69
C GLY A 3 -47.71 46.42 -29.31
N LYS A 4 -48.53 45.42 -28.97
CA LYS A 4 -48.31 44.50 -27.84
C LYS A 4 -48.80 43.11 -28.23
N CYS A 5 -47.90 42.31 -28.81
CA CYS A 5 -48.01 40.85 -28.83
C CYS A 5 -47.49 40.33 -27.49
N VAL A 6 -48.32 39.59 -26.77
CA VAL A 6 -47.92 38.82 -25.60
C VAL A 6 -47.43 37.46 -26.11
N ILE A 7 -46.12 37.23 -26.03
CA ILE A 7 -45.50 35.92 -26.27
C ILE A 7 -45.53 35.17 -24.94
N LEU A 8 -46.25 34.04 -24.91
CA LEU A 8 -46.15 33.03 -23.87
C LEU A 8 -44.82 32.28 -24.08
N GLU A 9 -43.85 32.49 -23.20
CA GLU A 9 -42.65 31.65 -23.13
C GLU A 9 -42.99 30.35 -22.40
N LEU A 10 -43.16 29.27 -23.17
CA LEU A 10 -43.04 27.90 -22.66
C LEU A 10 -41.55 27.64 -22.36
N CYS A 11 -41.16 27.61 -21.09
CA CYS A 11 -39.89 27.02 -20.67
C CYS A 11 -39.96 25.49 -20.84
N LEU A 12 -39.60 25.01 -22.02
CA LEU A 12 -39.21 23.62 -22.24
C LEU A 12 -37.88 23.38 -21.54
N THR A 13 -37.93 22.81 -20.34
CA THR A 13 -36.77 22.14 -19.73
C THR A 13 -36.45 20.92 -20.57
N ALA A 14 -35.56 21.08 -21.55
CA ALA A 14 -35.01 19.97 -22.31
C ALA A 14 -34.11 19.15 -21.39
N SER A 15 -34.65 18.06 -20.86
CA SER A 15 -33.88 16.96 -20.31
C SER A 15 -33.01 16.40 -21.43
N ALA A 16 -31.73 16.77 -21.47
CA ALA A 16 -30.76 16.09 -22.33
C ALA A 16 -30.42 14.72 -21.71
N VAL A 17 -31.37 13.79 -21.81
CA VAL A 17 -31.07 12.36 -21.72
C VAL A 17 -30.41 12.01 -23.05
N PHE A 18 -29.09 12.13 -23.10
CA PHE A 18 -28.33 11.44 -24.14
C PHE A 18 -28.49 9.94 -23.86
N ALA A 19 -29.43 9.30 -24.56
CA ALA A 19 -29.45 7.86 -24.71
C ALA A 19 -28.12 7.45 -25.38
N GLN A 20 -27.17 6.95 -24.59
CA GLN A 20 -25.92 6.38 -25.10
C GLN A 20 -26.25 5.10 -25.86
N GLN A 21 -26.42 5.22 -27.18
CA GLN A 21 -26.48 4.11 -28.12
C GLN A 21 -25.06 3.54 -28.28
N GLY A 22 -24.71 2.56 -27.46
CA GLY A 22 -23.50 1.76 -27.64
C GLY A 22 -23.19 0.89 -26.44
N ASP A 23 -22.68 -0.31 -26.70
CA ASP A 23 -22.17 -1.23 -25.66
C ASP A 23 -20.79 -0.81 -25.12
N ARG A 24 -20.35 0.42 -25.45
CA ARG A 24 -19.03 0.94 -25.09
C ARG A 24 -19.05 2.46 -24.94
N VAL A 25 -18.40 2.96 -23.90
CA VAL A 25 -18.14 4.39 -23.67
C VAL A 25 -16.64 4.58 -23.47
N GLU A 26 -16.00 5.35 -24.34
CA GLU A 26 -14.57 5.65 -24.21
C GLU A 26 -14.36 6.68 -23.09
N LEU A 27 -13.58 6.28 -22.09
CA LEU A 27 -13.16 7.17 -21.01
C LEU A 27 -12.02 8.09 -21.46
N GLY A 28 -11.09 7.55 -22.24
CA GLY A 28 -9.97 8.27 -22.81
C GLY A 28 -8.88 7.36 -23.34
N ARG A 29 -7.84 7.98 -23.89
CA ARG A 29 -6.64 7.29 -24.40
C ARG A 29 -5.42 7.68 -23.58
N LEU A 30 -4.69 6.67 -23.13
CA LEU A 30 -3.43 6.80 -22.41
C LEU A 30 -2.29 7.22 -23.36
N GLN A 31 -1.24 7.82 -22.82
CA GLN A 31 -0.01 8.15 -23.57
C GLN A 31 0.67 6.90 -24.18
N THR A 32 0.38 5.73 -23.65
CA THR A 32 0.80 4.43 -24.21
C THR A 32 0.07 4.09 -25.52
N GLY A 33 -1.04 4.76 -25.82
CA GLY A 33 -1.94 4.44 -26.94
C GLY A 33 -3.13 3.58 -26.53
N ALA A 34 -3.13 3.02 -25.32
CA ALA A 34 -4.23 2.23 -24.79
C ALA A 34 -5.50 3.04 -24.61
N THR A 35 -6.61 2.45 -25.04
CA THR A 35 -7.94 3.02 -24.84
C THR A 35 -8.52 2.44 -23.56
N VAL A 36 -9.00 3.32 -22.70
CA VAL A 36 -9.75 3.00 -21.49
C VAL A 36 -11.22 3.19 -21.81
N SER A 37 -12.06 2.18 -21.54
CA SER A 37 -13.48 2.23 -21.87
C SER A 37 -14.33 1.52 -20.84
N PHE A 38 -15.51 2.07 -20.59
CA PHE A 38 -16.60 1.29 -20.01
C PHE A 38 -17.18 0.39 -21.10
N VAL A 39 -17.46 -0.85 -20.74
CA VAL A 39 -18.02 -1.86 -21.64
C VAL A 39 -19.26 -2.47 -21.02
N ARG A 40 -20.36 -2.50 -21.76
CA ARG A 40 -21.64 -3.02 -21.27
C ARG A 40 -21.63 -4.54 -21.44
N ALA A 41 -21.84 -5.25 -20.34
CA ALA A 41 -22.01 -6.70 -20.36
C ALA A 41 -23.40 -7.07 -20.90
N ALA A 42 -23.59 -8.34 -21.26
CA ALA A 42 -24.88 -8.85 -21.74
C ALA A 42 -26.04 -8.65 -20.73
N GLY A 43 -25.74 -8.52 -19.44
CA GLY A 43 -26.71 -8.21 -18.38
C GLY A 43 -27.07 -6.72 -18.26
N GLY A 44 -26.54 -5.85 -19.13
CA GLY A 44 -26.82 -4.42 -19.14
C GLY A 44 -25.97 -3.58 -18.18
N GLU A 45 -25.27 -4.19 -17.23
CA GLU A 45 -24.32 -3.50 -16.34
C GLU A 45 -23.00 -3.19 -17.06
N TRP A 46 -22.29 -2.16 -16.60
CA TRP A 46 -21.03 -1.71 -17.17
C TRP A 46 -19.83 -2.21 -16.36
N GLY A 47 -18.85 -2.79 -17.07
CA GLY A 47 -17.50 -3.00 -16.58
C GLY A 47 -16.52 -1.93 -17.06
N ILE A 48 -15.26 -2.07 -16.69
CA ILE A 48 -14.13 -1.26 -17.18
C ILE A 48 -13.14 -2.16 -17.93
N GLN A 49 -12.58 -1.66 -19.02
CA GLN A 49 -11.59 -2.37 -19.84
C GLN A 49 -10.51 -1.41 -20.35
N MET A 50 -9.28 -1.90 -20.40
CA MET A 50 -8.10 -1.21 -20.92
C MET A 50 -7.42 -2.10 -21.97
N CYS A 51 -7.27 -1.61 -23.20
CA CYS A 51 -6.63 -2.33 -24.31
C CYS A 51 -5.86 -1.41 -25.27
N ASP A 52 -4.67 -1.80 -25.70
CA ASP A 52 -3.94 -1.25 -26.87
C ASP A 52 -3.53 -2.30 -27.92
N GLY A 53 -3.79 -3.60 -27.68
CA GLY A 53 -3.37 -4.68 -28.59
C GLY A 53 -1.90 -5.09 -28.46
N ILE A 54 -1.08 -4.37 -27.68
CA ILE A 54 0.31 -4.72 -27.38
C ILE A 54 0.44 -5.25 -25.95
N ALA A 55 -0.10 -4.52 -24.97
CA ALA A 55 -0.16 -4.92 -23.57
C ALA A 55 -1.26 -5.95 -23.34
N PRO A 56 -1.13 -6.84 -22.33
CA PRO A 56 -2.23 -7.69 -21.90
C PRO A 56 -3.45 -6.82 -21.58
N ARG A 57 -4.63 -7.29 -21.99
CA ARG A 57 -5.89 -6.66 -21.61
C ARG A 57 -6.01 -6.66 -20.09
N LEU A 58 -6.41 -5.52 -19.54
CA LEU A 58 -6.85 -5.42 -18.15
C LEU A 58 -8.35 -5.11 -18.15
N ALA A 59 -9.13 -5.85 -17.38
CA ALA A 59 -10.58 -5.67 -17.34
C ALA A 59 -11.17 -6.02 -15.98
N GLN A 60 -12.32 -5.44 -15.68
CA GLN A 60 -13.16 -5.84 -14.56
C GLN A 60 -14.61 -5.66 -14.98
N LEU A 61 -15.36 -6.77 -15.08
CA LEU A 61 -16.75 -6.75 -15.52
C LEU A 61 -17.71 -6.33 -14.39
N LYS A 62 -17.29 -6.54 -13.14
CA LYS A 62 -18.05 -6.15 -11.95
C LYS A 62 -17.18 -5.28 -11.04
N PRO A 63 -16.97 -4.00 -11.38
CA PRO A 63 -15.98 -3.15 -10.69
C PRO A 63 -16.35 -2.82 -9.25
N ALA A 64 -17.64 -2.83 -8.90
CA ALA A 64 -18.08 -2.69 -7.53
C ALA A 64 -17.94 -4.04 -6.83
N GLN A 65 -16.92 -4.17 -5.99
CA GLN A 65 -16.62 -5.37 -5.21
C GLN A 65 -16.61 -5.04 -3.72
N ILE A 66 -17.32 -5.85 -2.94
CA ILE A 66 -17.48 -5.73 -1.49
C ILE A 66 -17.26 -7.11 -0.87
N GLU A 67 -16.38 -7.22 0.13
CA GLU A 67 -16.34 -8.38 1.02
C GLU A 67 -17.11 -8.03 2.29
N VAL A 68 -18.01 -8.91 2.72
CA VAL A 68 -18.79 -8.78 3.95
C VAL A 68 -18.44 -9.89 4.92
N PHE A 69 -18.00 -9.50 6.12
CA PHE A 69 -17.75 -10.39 7.24
C PHE A 69 -18.91 -10.37 8.23
N ARG A 70 -19.46 -11.54 8.57
CA ARG A 70 -20.37 -11.70 9.72
C ARG A 70 -19.74 -12.53 10.84
N THR A 71 -19.19 -13.68 10.47
CA THR A 71 -18.45 -14.61 11.33
C THR A 71 -17.29 -15.20 10.53
N GLU A 72 -16.40 -15.93 11.18
CA GLU A 72 -15.26 -16.57 10.50
C GLU A 72 -15.69 -17.59 9.43
N GLU A 73 -16.89 -18.15 9.58
CA GLU A 73 -17.50 -19.11 8.65
C GLU A 73 -18.44 -18.46 7.61
N ASP A 74 -18.79 -17.19 7.78
CA ASP A 74 -19.69 -16.45 6.87
C ASP A 74 -19.01 -15.14 6.42
N ILE A 75 -18.11 -15.31 5.45
CA ILE A 75 -17.49 -14.24 4.67
C ILE A 75 -18.03 -14.32 3.25
N ARG A 76 -18.61 -13.23 2.75
CA ARG A 76 -19.27 -13.17 1.44
C ARG A 76 -18.60 -12.16 0.54
N GLU A 77 -18.27 -12.60 -0.66
CA GLU A 77 -17.86 -11.72 -1.74
C GLU A 77 -19.10 -11.32 -2.55
N LEU A 78 -19.33 -10.02 -2.69
CA LEU A 78 -20.43 -9.44 -3.45
C LEU A 78 -19.83 -8.58 -4.56
N ALA A 79 -20.36 -8.70 -5.77
CA ALA A 79 -19.87 -7.93 -6.91
C ALA A 79 -20.99 -7.56 -7.88
N ALA A 80 -20.94 -6.32 -8.40
CA ALA A 80 -21.86 -5.80 -9.41
C ALA A 80 -21.12 -4.95 -10.46
N GLY A 81 -21.64 -4.93 -11.68
CA GLY A 81 -21.25 -3.91 -12.65
C GLY A 81 -21.93 -2.57 -12.35
N TYR A 82 -21.49 -1.50 -13.00
CA TYR A 82 -22.15 -0.21 -12.83
C TYR A 82 -23.50 -0.20 -13.56
N THR A 83 -24.53 0.33 -12.91
CA THR A 83 -25.85 0.55 -13.51
C THR A 83 -25.88 1.82 -14.36
N ALA A 84 -25.02 2.79 -14.04
CA ALA A 84 -24.91 4.05 -14.77
C ALA A 84 -23.45 4.50 -14.90
N VAL A 85 -23.12 5.07 -16.05
CA VAL A 85 -21.86 5.74 -16.37
C VAL A 85 -22.21 7.07 -17.00
N GLN A 86 -21.72 8.17 -16.43
CA GLN A 86 -22.04 9.52 -16.88
C GLN A 86 -20.78 10.36 -16.99
N GLN A 87 -20.63 11.08 -18.10
CA GLN A 87 -19.53 12.02 -18.24
C GLN A 87 -19.71 13.19 -17.27
N SER A 88 -18.64 13.56 -16.58
CA SER A 88 -18.58 14.71 -15.67
C SER A 88 -17.47 15.67 -16.14
N ALA A 89 -17.39 16.85 -15.51
CA ALA A 89 -16.40 17.87 -15.90
C ALA A 89 -14.93 17.38 -15.76
N SER A 90 -14.68 16.41 -14.88
CA SER A 90 -13.34 15.91 -14.57
C SER A 90 -13.12 14.44 -14.96
N GLY A 91 -14.01 13.84 -15.75
CA GLY A 91 -13.91 12.43 -16.13
C GLY A 91 -15.28 11.76 -16.27
N PHE A 92 -15.47 10.63 -15.60
CA PHE A 92 -16.74 9.88 -15.60
C PHE A 92 -17.12 9.48 -14.19
N ASP A 93 -18.38 9.69 -13.84
CA ASP A 93 -18.99 9.16 -12.62
C ASP A 93 -19.72 7.84 -12.96
N ALA A 94 -19.39 6.77 -12.25
CA ALA A 94 -19.96 5.44 -12.41
C ALA A 94 -20.58 4.97 -11.09
N ARG A 95 -21.74 4.32 -11.16
CA ARG A 95 -22.54 3.95 -9.96
C ARG A 95 -22.97 2.50 -10.00
N ALA A 96 -22.89 1.83 -8.86
CA ALA A 96 -23.46 0.50 -8.65
C ALA A 96 -24.18 0.42 -7.29
N GLU A 97 -25.14 -0.48 -7.19
CA GLU A 97 -25.79 -0.80 -5.92
C GLU A 97 -25.69 -2.31 -5.67
N ILE A 98 -25.33 -2.70 -4.46
CA ILE A 98 -25.23 -4.10 -4.05
C ILE A 98 -26.12 -4.28 -2.82
N ALA A 99 -27.22 -5.01 -2.99
CA ALA A 99 -28.11 -5.35 -1.88
C ALA A 99 -27.48 -6.42 -0.98
N TYR A 100 -27.66 -6.27 0.33
CA TYR A 100 -27.20 -7.21 1.34
C TYR A 100 -28.28 -7.45 2.39
N GLY A 101 -28.89 -8.63 2.37
CA GLY A 101 -30.07 -8.92 3.20
C GLY A 101 -31.26 -8.03 2.83
N GLU A 102 -32.18 -7.83 3.76
CA GLU A 102 -33.41 -7.08 3.52
C GLU A 102 -33.25 -5.56 3.68
N ASN A 103 -32.27 -5.12 4.48
CA ASN A 103 -32.21 -3.75 4.99
C ASN A 103 -30.89 -3.02 4.68
N VAL A 104 -29.96 -3.64 3.95
CA VAL A 104 -28.68 -3.00 3.61
C VAL A 104 -28.48 -2.90 2.11
N VAL A 105 -28.05 -1.73 1.65
CA VAL A 105 -27.57 -1.52 0.28
C VAL A 105 -26.23 -0.78 0.34
N PHE A 106 -25.21 -1.34 -0.30
CA PHE A 106 -23.95 -0.65 -0.55
C PHE A 106 -24.07 0.13 -1.87
N ARG A 107 -23.98 1.44 -1.80
CA ARG A 107 -23.93 2.32 -2.98
C ARG A 107 -22.48 2.65 -3.29
N VAL A 108 -21.97 2.09 -4.37
CA VAL A 108 -20.60 2.35 -4.83
C VAL A 108 -20.64 3.47 -5.86
N ASN A 109 -19.94 4.56 -5.56
CA ASN A 109 -19.77 5.72 -6.43
C ASN A 109 -18.29 5.85 -6.79
N ASP A 110 -17.97 5.60 -8.06
CA ASP A 110 -16.61 5.72 -8.58
C ASP A 110 -16.50 6.91 -9.52
N ARG A 111 -15.47 7.73 -9.33
CA ARG A 111 -15.07 8.76 -10.28
C ARG A 111 -13.80 8.34 -10.96
N TRP A 112 -13.86 8.18 -12.27
CA TRP A 112 -12.75 7.78 -13.11
C TRP A 112 -12.21 8.94 -13.93
N SER A 113 -10.88 9.03 -14.07
CA SER A 113 -10.22 10.01 -14.94
C SER A 113 -8.96 9.44 -15.58
N VAL A 114 -8.55 10.00 -16.72
CA VAL A 114 -7.29 9.68 -17.39
C VAL A 114 -6.41 10.92 -17.50
N ALA A 115 -5.16 10.79 -17.10
CA ALA A 115 -4.14 11.82 -17.23
C ALA A 115 -2.81 11.19 -17.66
N GLY A 116 -2.37 11.49 -18.88
CA GLY A 116 -1.12 10.95 -19.41
C GLY A 116 -1.15 9.42 -19.50
N ALA A 117 -0.29 8.74 -18.74
CA ALA A 117 -0.24 7.29 -18.66
C ALA A 117 -0.94 6.71 -17.42
N VAL A 118 -1.75 7.51 -16.71
CA VAL A 118 -2.41 7.13 -15.46
C VAL A 118 -3.92 7.16 -15.61
N VAL A 119 -4.58 6.12 -15.10
CA VAL A 119 -6.01 6.07 -14.84
C VAL A 119 -6.20 6.23 -13.33
N SER A 120 -7.00 7.18 -12.90
CA SER A 120 -7.33 7.36 -11.48
C SER A 120 -8.77 6.94 -11.23
N VAL A 121 -9.02 6.27 -10.11
CA VAL A 121 -10.35 6.00 -9.60
C VAL A 121 -10.45 6.46 -8.15
N ARG A 122 -11.43 7.33 -7.88
CA ARG A 122 -11.83 7.68 -6.53
C ARG A 122 -13.14 6.97 -6.20
N ARG A 123 -13.13 6.12 -5.19
CA ARG A 123 -14.31 5.41 -4.70
C ARG A 123 -14.87 6.06 -3.45
N THR A 124 -16.19 6.10 -3.36
CA THR A 124 -16.93 6.26 -2.12
C THR A 124 -17.98 5.16 -2.03
N VAL A 125 -18.12 4.55 -0.84
CA VAL A 125 -19.17 3.57 -0.56
C VAL A 125 -20.08 4.10 0.52
N ASP A 126 -21.32 4.40 0.15
CA ASP A 126 -22.35 4.77 1.12
C ASP A 126 -23.11 3.50 1.53
N VAL A 127 -23.28 3.31 2.84
CA VAL A 127 -24.07 2.20 3.38
C VAL A 127 -25.46 2.72 3.72
N LEU A 128 -26.50 2.22 3.04
CA LEU A 128 -27.87 2.47 3.45
C LEU A 128 -28.30 1.37 4.40
N GLY A 129 -28.66 1.74 5.63
CA GLY A 129 -29.08 0.79 6.66
C GLY A 129 -27.94 0.31 7.55
N ASN A 130 -28.23 -0.68 8.39
CA ASN A 130 -27.29 -1.19 9.40
C ASN A 130 -27.37 -2.71 9.49
N ALA A 131 -26.24 -3.38 9.66
CA ALA A 131 -26.17 -4.81 9.93
C ALA A 131 -24.97 -5.14 10.84
N PRO A 132 -25.03 -6.24 11.60
CA PRO A 132 -23.85 -6.73 12.31
C PRO A 132 -22.77 -7.17 11.32
N GLY A 133 -21.52 -7.08 11.76
CA GLY A 133 -20.36 -7.43 10.95
C GLY A 133 -19.68 -6.20 10.35
N GLY A 134 -18.89 -6.44 9.31
CA GLY A 134 -18.07 -5.42 8.67
C GLY A 134 -17.95 -5.65 7.18
N PHE A 135 -17.60 -4.60 6.45
CA PHE A 135 -17.34 -4.66 5.02
C PHE A 135 -16.01 -4.00 4.63
N ASN A 136 -15.45 -4.46 3.52
CA ASN A 136 -14.38 -3.78 2.81
C ASN A 136 -14.82 -3.60 1.35
N SER A 137 -14.11 -2.78 0.59
CA SER A 137 -14.31 -2.70 -0.85
C SER A 137 -12.96 -2.71 -1.59
N SER A 138 -13.00 -3.09 -2.86
CA SER A 138 -11.77 -3.27 -3.65
C SER A 138 -11.86 -2.74 -5.07
N VAL A 139 -10.75 -2.18 -5.55
CA VAL A 139 -10.53 -1.91 -6.97
C VAL A 139 -9.58 -2.98 -7.49
N VAL A 140 -10.08 -3.87 -8.34
CA VAL A 140 -9.33 -5.02 -8.86
C VAL A 140 -9.45 -5.08 -10.37
N LEU A 141 -8.33 -5.28 -11.05
CA LEU A 141 -8.26 -5.55 -12.47
C LEU A 141 -7.80 -6.99 -12.70
N ALA A 142 -8.51 -7.72 -13.56
CA ALA A 142 -8.09 -9.02 -14.04
C ALA A 142 -7.19 -8.83 -15.28
N VAL A 143 -6.04 -9.48 -15.25
CA VAL A 143 -5.11 -9.59 -16.40
C VAL A 143 -5.70 -10.58 -17.40
N ASP A 144 -5.39 -10.39 -18.68
CA ASP A 144 -5.76 -11.31 -19.74
C ASP A 144 -5.41 -12.77 -19.37
N PRO A 145 -6.36 -13.73 -19.49
CA PRO A 145 -6.14 -15.12 -19.08
C PRO A 145 -4.98 -15.82 -19.79
N SER A 146 -4.50 -15.30 -20.92
CA SER A 146 -3.30 -15.83 -21.60
C SER A 146 -2.00 -15.60 -20.81
N VAL A 147 -1.98 -14.66 -19.86
CA VAL A 147 -0.82 -14.39 -19.01
C VAL A 147 -0.82 -15.33 -17.80
N ARG A 148 0.27 -16.08 -17.63
CA ARG A 148 0.43 -17.00 -16.49
C ARG A 148 1.22 -16.33 -15.36
N TRP A 149 0.97 -16.74 -14.12
CA TRP A 149 1.67 -16.23 -12.93
C TRP A 149 3.19 -16.22 -13.07
N VAL A 150 3.75 -17.31 -13.63
CA VAL A 150 5.20 -17.49 -13.82
C VAL A 150 5.80 -16.55 -14.87
N ASP A 151 4.98 -15.92 -15.70
CA ASP A 151 5.41 -15.01 -16.78
C ASP A 151 5.39 -13.53 -16.32
N VAL A 152 5.01 -13.26 -15.06
CA VAL A 152 4.88 -11.90 -14.50
C VAL A 152 5.94 -11.66 -13.43
N LYS A 153 6.64 -10.52 -13.55
CA LYS A 153 7.53 -10.04 -12.49
C LYS A 153 6.80 -8.99 -11.67
N CYS A 154 6.72 -9.22 -10.37
CA CYS A 154 6.08 -8.30 -9.44
C CYS A 154 7.09 -7.35 -8.79
N LEU A 155 6.66 -6.14 -8.46
CA LEU A 155 7.41 -5.15 -7.69
C LEU A 155 6.55 -4.66 -6.54
N ALA A 156 7.07 -4.73 -5.32
CA ALA A 156 6.55 -4.05 -4.15
C ALA A 156 7.76 -3.40 -3.44
N PRO A 157 7.83 -2.06 -3.33
CA PRO A 157 8.96 -1.35 -2.73
C PRO A 157 9.42 -1.98 -1.41
N GLY A 158 10.72 -2.26 -1.31
CA GLY A 158 11.33 -2.83 -0.10
C GLY A 158 10.98 -4.29 0.21
N ALA A 159 10.02 -4.90 -0.49
CA ALA A 159 9.51 -6.24 -0.21
C ALA A 159 9.72 -7.24 -1.35
N LEU A 160 9.62 -6.81 -2.62
CA LEU A 160 9.62 -7.70 -3.79
C LEU A 160 10.20 -7.00 -5.01
N TYR A 161 11.23 -7.59 -5.63
CA TYR A 161 11.90 -7.07 -6.83
C TYR A 161 12.04 -8.17 -7.90
N GLY A 162 10.91 -8.71 -8.33
CA GLY A 162 10.84 -9.72 -9.39
C GLY A 162 11.17 -11.12 -8.86
N ASP A 163 12.43 -11.52 -8.94
CA ASP A 163 12.87 -12.85 -8.52
C ASP A 163 12.79 -13.00 -6.99
N VAL A 164 12.10 -14.05 -6.55
CA VAL A 164 11.87 -14.34 -5.12
C VAL A 164 12.92 -15.26 -4.51
N THR A 165 13.85 -15.79 -5.32
CA THR A 165 14.82 -16.83 -4.91
C THR A 165 15.65 -16.44 -3.69
N TYR A 166 15.98 -15.15 -3.56
CA TYR A 166 16.80 -14.62 -2.46
C TYR A 166 15.98 -13.97 -1.35
N ASN A 167 14.66 -14.01 -1.45
CA ASN A 167 13.78 -13.53 -0.40
C ASN A 167 13.60 -14.64 0.63
N GLY A 168 13.57 -14.28 1.92
CA GLY A 168 13.24 -15.24 2.98
C GLY A 168 11.88 -15.89 2.69
N ASP A 169 11.77 -17.19 2.92
CA ASP A 169 10.59 -18.01 2.60
C ASP A 169 9.26 -17.38 3.06
N ARG A 170 9.26 -16.87 4.30
CA ARG A 170 8.10 -16.29 5.00
C ARG A 170 7.99 -14.77 4.86
N SER A 171 8.92 -14.13 4.17
CA SER A 171 8.87 -12.68 3.93
C SER A 171 7.65 -12.30 3.07
N PRO A 172 7.15 -11.06 3.14
CA PRO A 172 6.01 -10.63 2.32
C PRO A 172 6.19 -10.90 0.81
N GLY A 173 7.38 -10.64 0.26
CA GLY A 173 7.74 -11.00 -1.12
C GLY A 173 8.40 -12.37 -1.28
N GLY A 174 8.26 -13.25 -0.28
CA GLY A 174 8.98 -14.52 -0.16
C GLY A 174 8.47 -15.64 -1.06
N THR A 175 9.22 -16.74 -1.07
CA THR A 175 8.93 -17.92 -1.90
C THR A 175 7.61 -18.61 -1.54
N MET A 176 7.17 -18.57 -0.27
CA MET A 176 5.88 -19.16 0.13
C MET A 176 4.70 -18.40 -0.45
N ASN A 177 4.73 -17.06 -0.40
CA ASN A 177 3.71 -16.20 -1.01
C ASN A 177 3.68 -16.37 -2.54
N TYR A 178 4.85 -16.46 -3.17
CA TYR A 178 4.95 -16.75 -4.61
C TYR A 178 4.36 -18.11 -4.98
N ALA A 179 4.68 -19.16 -4.22
CA ALA A 179 4.15 -20.51 -4.44
C ALA A 179 2.62 -20.58 -4.24
N ALA A 180 2.10 -19.81 -3.29
CA ALA A 180 0.67 -19.64 -3.06
C ALA A 180 -0.03 -18.75 -4.10
N ARG A 181 0.72 -18.23 -5.09
CA ARG A 181 0.25 -17.26 -6.11
C ARG A 181 -0.49 -16.08 -5.50
N ARG A 182 0.03 -15.55 -4.39
CA ARG A 182 -0.59 -14.43 -3.66
C ARG A 182 0.45 -13.56 -3.00
N PHE A 183 0.49 -12.31 -3.42
CA PHE A 183 1.11 -11.22 -2.68
C PHE A 183 0.00 -10.27 -2.25
N LEU A 184 -0.14 -10.03 -0.95
CA LEU A 184 -1.12 -9.10 -0.40
C LEU A 184 -0.48 -8.38 0.79
N MET A 185 -0.17 -7.11 0.62
CA MET A 185 0.66 -6.33 1.53
C MET A 185 -0.08 -5.06 1.95
N ARG A 186 -0.06 -4.75 3.25
CA ARG A 186 -0.50 -3.43 3.75
C ARG A 186 0.32 -2.34 3.10
N GLU A 187 -0.30 -1.22 2.77
CA GLU A 187 0.42 -0.16 2.06
C GLU A 187 1.51 0.52 2.91
N ASP A 188 1.34 0.58 4.23
CA ASP A 188 2.21 1.27 5.18
C ASP A 188 3.43 0.43 5.63
N ILE A 189 3.49 -0.85 5.24
CA ILE A 189 4.72 -1.66 5.38
C ILE A 189 5.67 -1.46 4.19
N LEU A 190 5.22 -0.74 3.15
CA LEU A 190 5.99 -0.45 1.96
C LEU A 190 6.55 0.98 2.06
N PRO A 191 7.82 1.22 1.68
CA PRO A 191 8.38 2.57 1.59
C PRO A 191 7.62 3.51 0.64
N ALA A 192 6.87 2.95 -0.31
CA ALA A 192 5.86 3.65 -1.10
C ALA A 192 4.64 2.71 -1.28
N PRO A 193 3.40 3.21 -1.16
CA PRO A 193 2.15 2.43 -1.23
C PRO A 193 1.84 1.99 -2.67
N LEU A 194 2.72 1.17 -3.24
CA LEU A 194 2.76 0.82 -4.66
C LEU A 194 2.93 -0.68 -4.86
N PHE A 195 2.24 -1.24 -5.84
CA PHE A 195 2.53 -2.57 -6.39
C PHE A 195 2.53 -2.52 -7.91
N ALA A 196 3.43 -3.25 -8.58
CA ALA A 196 3.47 -3.29 -10.04
C ALA A 196 3.66 -4.70 -10.61
N LEU A 197 3.11 -4.91 -11.80
CA LEU A 197 3.33 -6.07 -12.65
C LEU A 197 4.14 -5.65 -13.88
N SER A 198 5.12 -6.46 -14.24
CA SER A 198 5.91 -6.33 -15.47
C SER A 198 5.74 -7.59 -16.31
N PHE A 199 5.39 -7.39 -17.57
CA PHE A 199 5.09 -8.44 -18.52
C PHE A 199 6.26 -8.66 -19.49
N SER A 200 6.37 -9.87 -20.03
CA SER A 200 7.45 -10.30 -20.93
C SER A 200 7.54 -9.50 -22.24
N ASN A 201 6.43 -8.91 -22.68
CA ASN A 201 6.35 -8.06 -23.87
C ASN A 201 6.83 -6.62 -23.64
N GLY A 202 7.35 -6.29 -22.44
CA GLY A 202 7.81 -4.95 -22.08
C GLY A 202 6.71 -3.97 -21.69
N SER A 203 5.46 -4.41 -21.57
CA SER A 203 4.41 -3.62 -20.91
C SER A 203 4.45 -3.78 -19.39
N SER A 204 3.91 -2.79 -18.68
CA SER A 204 3.80 -2.82 -17.22
C SER A 204 2.53 -2.13 -16.74
N VAL A 205 2.06 -2.51 -15.56
CA VAL A 205 0.99 -1.81 -14.84
C VAL A 205 1.39 -1.64 -13.38
N ALA A 206 1.12 -0.49 -12.79
CA ALA A 206 1.41 -0.20 -11.39
C ALA A 206 0.22 0.50 -10.72
N LEU A 207 -0.11 0.08 -9.50
CA LEU A 207 -1.12 0.70 -8.63
C LEU A 207 -0.41 1.49 -7.54
N LEU A 208 -0.97 2.65 -7.18
CA LEU A 208 -0.48 3.53 -6.12
C LEU A 208 -1.69 4.12 -5.37
N ASP A 209 -1.62 4.24 -4.04
CA ASP A 209 -2.47 5.18 -3.29
C ASP A 209 -1.82 6.58 -3.39
N PRO A 210 -2.44 7.56 -4.08
CA PRO A 210 -1.85 8.90 -4.23
C PRO A 210 -1.93 9.74 -2.95
N SER A 211 -2.70 9.31 -1.95
CA SER A 211 -2.98 10.03 -0.71
C SER A 211 -3.08 9.06 0.50
N PRO A 212 -2.03 8.26 0.77
CA PRO A 212 -2.07 7.22 1.78
C PRO A 212 -2.33 7.80 3.17
N ARG A 213 -3.19 7.11 3.95
CA ARG A 213 -3.52 7.50 5.33
C ARG A 213 -3.25 6.34 6.28
N GLY A 214 -2.21 6.48 7.10
CA GLY A 214 -1.80 5.44 8.06
C GLY A 214 -2.63 5.37 9.34
N GLU A 215 -3.85 5.92 9.38
CA GLU A 215 -4.65 5.95 10.62
C GLU A 215 -5.11 4.53 10.99
N SER A 216 -4.84 4.16 12.24
CA SER A 216 -5.12 2.84 12.80
C SER A 216 -5.41 2.93 14.31
N THR A 217 -5.55 1.78 14.98
CA THR A 217 -5.81 1.65 16.42
C THR A 217 -4.67 0.91 17.12
N VAL A 218 -4.62 1.03 18.46
CA VAL A 218 -3.64 0.31 19.28
C VAL A 218 -3.89 -1.20 19.21
N GLU A 219 -5.15 -1.60 19.18
CA GLU A 219 -5.60 -2.99 19.03
C GLU A 219 -5.10 -3.58 17.70
N GLU A 220 -5.24 -2.82 16.61
CA GLU A 220 -4.76 -3.21 15.28
C GLU A 220 -3.23 -3.30 15.23
N THR A 221 -2.52 -2.33 15.82
CA THR A 221 -1.06 -2.34 15.87
C THR A 221 -0.53 -3.53 16.67
N LYS A 222 -1.23 -3.93 17.74
CA LYS A 222 -0.91 -5.12 18.54
C LYS A 222 -1.35 -6.43 17.89
N LEU A 223 -2.09 -6.38 16.78
CA LEU A 223 -2.73 -7.52 16.13
C LEU A 223 -3.50 -8.39 17.15
N SER A 224 -4.34 -7.75 17.97
CA SER A 224 -5.07 -8.41 19.06
C SER A 224 -6.12 -9.42 18.58
N SER A 225 -6.51 -9.37 17.29
CA SER A 225 -7.43 -10.30 16.63
C SER A 225 -7.04 -10.45 15.16
N ASP A 226 -7.38 -11.59 14.55
CA ASP A 226 -7.21 -11.86 13.12
C ASP A 226 -8.26 -11.11 12.28
N VAL A 227 -9.42 -10.82 12.88
CA VAL A 227 -10.49 -10.03 12.26
C VAL A 227 -10.80 -8.83 13.13
N MET A 228 -10.80 -7.65 12.53
CA MET A 228 -11.09 -6.39 13.21
C MET A 228 -12.06 -5.54 12.39
N ILE A 229 -13.03 -4.94 13.08
CA ILE A 229 -14.05 -4.07 12.48
C ILE A 229 -13.95 -2.72 13.18
N ASP A 230 -13.47 -1.70 12.46
CA ASP A 230 -13.31 -0.35 13.00
C ASP A 230 -13.34 0.67 11.85
N GLY A 231 -14.16 1.72 11.98
CA GLY A 231 -14.26 2.77 10.98
C GLY A 231 -13.06 3.71 10.92
N ARG A 232 -12.11 3.59 11.86
CA ARG A 232 -10.89 4.42 11.92
C ARG A 232 -9.74 3.90 11.08
N PHE A 233 -9.84 2.69 10.52
CA PHE A 233 -8.81 2.18 9.62
C PHE A 233 -8.82 2.98 8.33
N GLN A 234 -7.74 3.67 7.98
CA GLN A 234 -7.69 4.49 6.76
C GLN A 234 -6.58 4.07 5.78
N PHE A 235 -5.97 2.92 6.02
CA PHE A 235 -5.00 2.31 5.13
C PHE A 235 -5.61 1.12 4.37
N GLY A 236 -5.09 0.85 3.18
CA GLY A 236 -5.42 -0.31 2.37
C GLY A 236 -4.30 -1.33 2.25
N ALA A 237 -4.50 -2.26 1.31
CA ALA A 237 -3.54 -3.29 0.95
C ALA A 237 -3.49 -3.48 -0.56
N PHE A 238 -2.27 -3.59 -1.09
CA PHE A 238 -1.99 -3.84 -2.50
C PHE A 238 -1.57 -5.27 -2.72
N GLY A 239 -1.83 -5.79 -3.92
CA GLY A 239 -1.40 -7.14 -4.22
C GLY A 239 -1.73 -7.62 -5.60
N ALA A 240 -1.21 -8.81 -5.87
CA ALA A 240 -1.62 -9.64 -6.99
C ALA A 240 -1.85 -11.07 -6.49
N TRP A 241 -2.90 -11.70 -6.98
CA TRP A 241 -3.23 -13.07 -6.64
C TRP A 241 -3.83 -13.82 -7.82
N GLN A 242 -3.76 -15.14 -7.77
CA GLN A 242 -4.38 -16.00 -8.78
C GLN A 242 -4.99 -17.22 -8.10
N ALA A 243 -6.33 -17.30 -8.10
CA ALA A 243 -7.04 -18.52 -7.77
C ALA A 243 -6.85 -19.57 -8.88
N ASP A 244 -7.09 -20.84 -8.55
CA ASP A 244 -6.99 -21.92 -9.54
C ASP A 244 -7.95 -21.68 -10.72
N GLU A 245 -7.44 -21.92 -11.93
CA GLU A 245 -8.17 -21.72 -13.19
C GLU A 245 -8.70 -20.29 -13.44
N SER A 246 -8.23 -19.31 -12.66
CA SER A 246 -8.64 -17.90 -12.76
C SER A 246 -7.52 -17.03 -13.36
N PRO A 247 -7.85 -15.88 -13.99
CA PRO A 247 -6.85 -14.90 -14.39
C PRO A 247 -6.09 -14.38 -13.17
N ILE A 248 -4.91 -13.79 -13.41
CA ILE A 248 -4.22 -13.02 -12.37
C ILE A 248 -5.08 -11.79 -12.06
N GLU A 249 -5.40 -11.59 -10.80
CA GLU A 249 -6.03 -10.39 -10.28
C GLU A 249 -4.99 -9.52 -9.60
N PHE A 250 -5.16 -8.21 -9.73
CA PHE A 250 -4.25 -7.21 -9.20
C PHE A 250 -5.04 -5.99 -8.79
N GLY A 251 -4.83 -5.53 -7.56
CA GLY A 251 -5.75 -4.55 -6.99
C GLY A 251 -5.35 -3.98 -5.64
N PHE A 252 -6.30 -3.23 -5.11
CA PHE A 252 -6.26 -2.56 -3.81
C PHE A 252 -7.53 -2.91 -3.01
N HIS A 253 -7.35 -3.29 -1.75
CA HIS A 253 -8.42 -3.56 -0.79
C HIS A 253 -8.42 -2.51 0.31
N PHE A 254 -9.61 -2.01 0.68
CA PHE A 254 -9.79 -0.99 1.69
C PHE A 254 -10.93 -1.33 2.66
N PRO A 255 -10.69 -1.38 3.99
CA PRO A 255 -9.39 -1.24 4.65
C PRO A 255 -8.49 -2.49 4.46
N GLY A 256 -7.19 -2.34 4.74
CA GLY A 256 -6.12 -3.24 4.26
C GLY A 256 -6.12 -4.66 4.82
N THR A 257 -6.86 -5.58 4.20
CA THR A 257 -6.73 -7.03 4.42
C THR A 257 -5.38 -7.53 3.92
N MET A 258 -4.70 -8.39 4.69
CA MET A 258 -3.44 -9.00 4.30
C MET A 258 -3.35 -10.48 4.69
N SER A 259 -2.40 -11.19 4.10
CA SER A 259 -1.96 -12.49 4.58
C SER A 259 -0.48 -12.47 4.94
N MET A 260 -0.09 -13.10 6.04
CA MET A 260 1.29 -13.18 6.46
C MET A 260 1.66 -14.58 6.96
N TYR A 261 2.91 -14.97 6.77
CA TYR A 261 3.46 -16.19 7.40
C TYR A 261 4.13 -15.81 8.72
N ALA A 262 3.78 -16.53 9.79
CA ALA A 262 4.43 -16.35 11.09
C ALA A 262 5.91 -16.73 11.02
N PHE A 263 6.76 -16.10 11.83
CA PHE A 263 8.18 -16.44 11.95
C PHE A 263 8.44 -17.29 13.20
N GLY A 264 9.44 -18.18 13.13
CA GLY A 264 9.89 -18.98 14.27
C GLY A 264 10.00 -20.48 13.97
N PRO A 265 10.71 -21.24 14.82
CA PRO A 265 11.02 -22.66 14.56
C PRO A 265 9.79 -23.56 14.46
N ASN A 266 8.67 -23.19 15.09
CA ASN A 266 7.41 -23.94 15.08
C ASN A 266 6.27 -23.15 14.40
N ALA A 267 6.61 -22.17 13.56
CA ALA A 267 5.59 -21.33 12.93
C ALA A 267 4.77 -22.12 11.88
N PRO A 268 3.43 -21.97 11.87
CA PRO A 268 2.58 -22.63 10.89
C PRO A 268 3.03 -22.36 9.44
N ILE A 269 2.88 -23.37 8.57
CA ILE A 269 3.11 -23.21 7.13
C ILE A 269 1.89 -22.61 6.41
N GLN A 270 0.75 -22.50 7.10
CA GLN A 270 -0.42 -21.83 6.58
C GLN A 270 -0.33 -20.33 6.87
N PRO A 271 -0.76 -19.47 5.93
CA PRO A 271 -0.75 -18.04 6.14
C PRO A 271 -1.83 -17.66 7.18
N ARG A 272 -1.46 -16.79 8.11
CA ARG A 272 -2.40 -16.08 8.97
C ARG A 272 -3.04 -14.97 8.16
N TRP A 273 -4.36 -14.89 8.18
CA TRP A 273 -5.07 -13.80 7.55
C TRP A 273 -5.40 -12.73 8.57
N ILE A 274 -5.04 -11.49 8.26
CA ILE A 274 -5.46 -10.35 9.06
C ILE A 274 -6.45 -9.55 8.23
N ARG A 275 -7.72 -9.67 8.58
CA ARG A 275 -8.84 -9.02 7.89
C ARG A 275 -9.27 -7.78 8.64
N ARG A 276 -9.51 -6.73 7.88
CA ARG A 276 -9.93 -5.43 8.39
C ARG A 276 -11.17 -5.03 7.65
N PHE A 277 -12.13 -4.48 8.38
CA PHE A 277 -13.41 -4.07 7.85
C PHE A 277 -13.84 -2.75 8.49
N HIS A 278 -14.64 -1.98 7.76
CA HIS A 278 -15.46 -0.92 8.32
C HIS A 278 -16.80 -1.49 8.80
N PRO A 279 -17.44 -0.91 9.82
CA PRO A 279 -18.75 -1.36 10.27
C PRO A 279 -19.80 -1.18 9.17
N ILE A 280 -20.75 -2.11 9.04
CA ILE A 280 -21.91 -1.96 8.14
C ILE A 280 -22.92 -1.05 8.82
N SER A 281 -22.71 0.25 8.69
CA SER A 281 -23.54 1.26 9.35
C SER A 281 -23.70 2.49 8.49
N ASP A 282 -24.90 3.07 8.51
CA ASP A 282 -25.18 4.35 7.86
C ASP A 282 -24.25 5.44 8.42
N GLY A 283 -23.73 6.29 7.53
CA GLY A 283 -22.80 7.36 7.86
C GLY A 283 -21.35 6.93 8.11
N VAL A 284 -20.98 5.66 7.90
CA VAL A 284 -19.58 5.23 7.97
C VAL A 284 -18.75 5.90 6.88
N ALA A 285 -17.58 6.46 7.25
CA ALA A 285 -16.68 7.06 6.29
C ALA A 285 -15.91 5.96 5.52
N HIS A 286 -16.24 5.76 4.25
CA HIS A 286 -15.55 4.80 3.39
C HIS A 286 -15.25 5.41 2.02
N SER A 287 -14.04 5.95 1.88
CA SER A 287 -13.57 6.54 0.62
C SER A 287 -12.06 6.42 0.49
N TYR A 288 -11.60 6.22 -0.75
CA TYR A 288 -10.19 6.11 -1.10
C TYR A 288 -9.99 6.42 -2.58
N GLU A 289 -8.73 6.61 -2.97
CA GLU A 289 -8.32 6.85 -4.35
C GLU A 289 -7.20 5.89 -4.73
N VAL A 290 -7.21 5.43 -5.99
CA VAL A 290 -6.17 4.56 -6.52
C VAL A 290 -5.79 5.06 -7.91
N ASP A 291 -4.49 5.24 -8.12
CA ASP A 291 -3.93 5.53 -9.42
C ASP A 291 -3.35 4.26 -10.05
N VAL A 292 -3.64 4.06 -11.34
CA VAL A 292 -3.15 2.95 -12.16
C VAL A 292 -2.28 3.51 -13.29
N ARG A 293 -0.96 3.34 -13.19
CA ARG A 293 0.01 3.74 -14.21
C ARG A 293 0.27 2.60 -15.19
N PHE A 294 0.32 2.94 -16.48
CA PHE A 294 0.65 2.03 -17.58
C PHE A 294 2.01 2.38 -18.17
N GLY A 295 2.84 1.36 -18.40
CA GLY A 295 4.15 1.48 -19.04
C GLY A 295 4.24 0.65 -20.32
N LEU A 296 5.06 1.11 -21.27
CA LEU A 296 5.39 0.40 -22.50
C LEU A 296 6.90 0.47 -22.75
N ASN A 297 7.43 -0.56 -23.40
CA ASN A 297 8.85 -0.71 -23.73
C ASN A 297 9.75 -0.59 -22.49
N GLU A 298 9.31 -1.14 -21.36
CA GLU A 298 10.03 -1.14 -20.09
C GLU A 298 10.63 -2.51 -19.82
N SER A 299 11.96 -2.57 -19.64
CA SER A 299 12.55 -3.71 -18.94
C SER A 299 12.11 -3.69 -17.47
N PHE A 300 12.25 -4.81 -16.75
CA PHE A 300 11.92 -4.83 -15.31
C PHE A 300 12.71 -3.78 -14.49
N ARG A 301 13.95 -3.48 -14.92
CA ARG A 301 14.75 -2.39 -14.34
C ARG A 301 14.11 -1.02 -14.58
N ASP A 302 13.56 -0.81 -15.78
CA ASP A 302 12.84 0.41 -16.11
C ASP A 302 11.54 0.54 -15.32
N VAL A 303 10.76 -0.55 -15.18
CA VAL A 303 9.57 -0.58 -14.31
C VAL A 303 9.93 -0.15 -12.90
N THR A 304 10.98 -0.74 -12.32
CA THR A 304 11.46 -0.39 -10.97
C THR A 304 11.80 1.10 -10.88
N ARG A 305 12.66 1.61 -11.76
CA ARG A 305 13.07 3.03 -11.73
C ARG A 305 11.89 3.98 -11.96
N ASN A 306 11.04 3.70 -12.93
CA ASN A 306 10.00 4.62 -13.38
C ASN A 306 8.83 4.66 -12.39
N THR A 307 8.45 3.53 -11.79
CA THR A 307 7.41 3.48 -10.75
C THR A 307 7.86 4.18 -9.47
N TRP A 308 9.11 4.02 -9.03
CA TRP A 308 9.66 4.78 -7.91
C TRP A 308 9.64 6.29 -8.14
N ARG A 309 10.05 6.75 -9.33
CA ARG A 309 9.99 8.17 -9.68
C ARG A 309 8.57 8.71 -9.77
N TRP A 310 7.66 7.89 -10.27
CA TRP A 310 6.24 8.21 -10.32
C TRP A 310 5.67 8.36 -8.90
N ALA A 311 5.89 7.37 -8.03
CA ALA A 311 5.47 7.45 -6.62
C ALA A 311 6.03 8.69 -5.92
N TRP A 312 7.32 8.99 -6.08
CA TRP A 312 7.93 10.22 -5.55
C TRP A 312 7.25 11.50 -6.05
N SER A 313 6.94 11.56 -7.35
CA SER A 313 6.34 12.75 -7.98
C SER A 313 4.87 12.95 -7.61
N THR A 314 4.15 11.84 -7.38
CA THR A 314 2.75 11.84 -6.94
C THR A 314 2.66 12.19 -5.46
N LEU A 315 3.36 11.45 -4.60
CA LEU A 315 3.26 11.57 -3.15
C LEU A 315 3.91 12.85 -2.61
N LYS A 316 4.93 13.37 -3.31
CA LYS A 316 5.69 14.57 -2.91
C LYS A 316 6.03 14.55 -1.40
N PRO A 317 6.70 13.51 -0.90
CA PRO A 317 6.97 13.39 0.53
C PRO A 317 7.76 14.60 1.02
N ALA A 318 7.50 15.02 2.25
CA ALA A 318 8.20 16.14 2.86
C ALA A 318 9.71 15.84 2.94
N ILE A 319 10.52 16.78 2.43
CA ILE A 319 11.99 16.69 2.53
C ILE A 319 12.42 17.45 3.78
N THR A 320 12.67 16.72 4.86
CA THR A 320 13.25 17.30 6.08
C THR A 320 14.76 17.39 5.90
N THR A 321 15.28 18.61 5.78
CA THR A 321 16.73 18.84 5.80
C THR A 321 17.24 18.68 7.22
N ILE A 322 18.23 17.80 7.41
CA ILE A 322 18.85 17.59 8.71
C ILE A 322 20.31 17.97 8.64
N ASP A 323 20.80 18.67 9.67
CA ASP A 323 22.22 18.94 9.84
C ASP A 323 22.94 17.63 10.21
N VAL A 324 23.60 17.04 9.23
CA VAL A 324 24.34 15.77 9.39
C VAL A 324 25.48 15.93 10.40
N GLU A 325 26.09 17.11 10.51
CA GLU A 325 27.14 17.38 11.48
C GLU A 325 26.57 17.42 12.91
N GLN A 326 25.39 18.02 13.08
CA GLN A 326 24.67 17.98 14.35
C GLN A 326 24.27 16.54 14.73
N ILE A 327 23.70 15.76 13.80
CA ILE A 327 23.36 14.34 14.04
C ILE A 327 24.60 13.59 14.52
N ARG A 328 25.71 13.70 13.78
CA ARG A 328 26.96 13.00 14.07
C ARG A 328 27.46 13.33 15.48
N ARG A 329 27.46 14.61 15.87
CA ARG A 329 27.85 15.04 17.22
C ARG A 329 26.94 14.48 18.30
N VAL A 330 25.62 14.61 18.12
CA VAL A 330 24.63 14.12 19.11
C VAL A 330 24.72 12.61 19.28
N LEU A 331 24.84 11.84 18.18
CA LEU A 331 24.92 10.38 18.25
C LEU A 331 26.24 9.91 18.88
N THR A 332 27.36 10.57 18.61
CA THR A 332 28.66 10.23 19.23
C THR A 332 28.72 10.64 20.69
N ASP A 333 28.13 11.78 21.06
CA ASP A 333 27.97 12.20 22.47
C ASP A 333 27.10 11.21 23.24
N HIS A 334 25.97 10.81 22.65
CA HIS A 334 25.10 9.80 23.24
C HIS A 334 25.82 8.47 23.42
N LEU A 335 26.56 8.01 22.40
CA LEU A 335 27.37 6.79 22.49
C LEU A 335 28.41 6.87 23.62
N ALA A 336 29.16 7.98 23.69
CA ALA A 336 30.15 8.19 24.74
C ALA A 336 29.52 8.19 26.14
N ALA A 337 28.32 8.76 26.29
CA ALA A 337 27.57 8.80 27.55
C ALA A 337 27.10 7.42 28.02
N GLN A 338 26.95 6.44 27.11
CA GLN A 338 26.61 5.06 27.48
C GLN A 338 27.82 4.24 27.94
N ALA A 339 29.06 4.70 27.71
CA ALA A 339 30.24 3.96 28.15
C ALA A 339 30.33 3.93 29.68
N ALA A 340 30.52 2.73 30.23
CA ALA A 340 30.64 2.50 31.66
C ALA A 340 31.94 1.77 31.97
N THR A 341 32.57 2.11 33.10
CA THR A 341 33.70 1.38 33.67
C THR A 341 33.22 0.58 34.87
N ILE A 342 33.28 -0.74 34.78
CA ILE A 342 32.85 -1.68 35.82
C ILE A 342 34.04 -2.61 36.10
N ASP A 343 34.44 -2.72 37.36
CA ASP A 343 35.58 -3.54 37.81
C ASP A 343 36.86 -3.33 36.98
N GLY A 344 37.12 -2.06 36.63
CA GLY A 344 38.30 -1.65 35.87
C GLY A 344 38.21 -1.87 34.35
N ARG A 345 37.12 -2.45 33.85
CA ARG A 345 36.87 -2.67 32.42
C ARG A 345 35.87 -1.66 31.89
N THR A 346 36.21 -1.00 30.79
CA THR A 346 35.35 -0.01 30.12
C THR A 346 34.70 -0.62 28.90
N ALA A 347 33.39 -0.45 28.75
CA ALA A 347 32.63 -0.95 27.61
C ALA A 347 31.33 -0.16 27.43
N ILE A 348 30.67 -0.37 26.28
CA ILE A 348 29.23 -0.12 26.13
C ILE A 348 28.48 -1.33 26.73
N PRO A 349 27.63 -1.12 27.74
CA PRO A 349 26.75 -2.13 28.31
C PRO A 349 25.90 -2.84 27.27
N PHE A 350 25.63 -4.12 27.48
CA PHE A 350 24.89 -4.94 26.52
C PHE A 350 23.46 -4.46 26.26
N ALA A 351 22.73 -4.02 27.30
CA ALA A 351 21.43 -3.39 27.12
C ALA A 351 21.40 -2.03 27.80
N VAL A 352 20.88 -1.05 27.06
CA VAL A 352 20.65 0.32 27.50
C VAL A 352 19.17 0.62 27.32
N ALA A 353 18.56 1.29 28.29
CA ALA A 353 17.17 1.73 28.15
C ALA A 353 17.07 2.86 27.12
N THR A 354 16.08 2.78 26.23
CA THR A 354 15.76 3.86 25.27
C THR A 354 14.67 4.81 25.79
N PHE A 355 14.24 4.62 27.04
CA PHE A 355 13.29 5.46 27.76
C PHE A 355 13.91 5.88 29.09
N ASP A 356 13.41 6.96 29.67
CA ASP A 356 13.92 7.48 30.93
C ASP A 356 13.70 6.48 32.07
N THR A 357 14.79 5.94 32.61
CA THR A 357 14.79 5.07 33.77
C THR A 357 16.08 5.23 34.54
N ASN A 358 15.95 5.30 35.86
CA ASN A 358 17.10 5.30 36.78
C ASN A 358 17.60 3.88 37.09
N HIS A 359 17.02 2.85 36.46
CA HIS A 359 17.37 1.46 36.71
C HIS A 359 18.23 0.88 35.57
N PRO A 360 19.40 0.30 35.90
CA PRO A 360 20.17 -0.50 34.96
C PRO A 360 19.33 -1.66 34.39
N GLN A 361 19.56 -2.00 33.12
CA GLN A 361 18.93 -3.15 32.50
C GLN A 361 19.50 -4.47 33.06
N TRP A 362 18.75 -5.57 32.87
CA TRP A 362 19.02 -6.90 33.45
C TRP A 362 20.42 -7.48 33.17
N ASN A 363 21.13 -6.95 32.18
CA ASN A 363 22.48 -7.36 31.77
C ASN A 363 23.42 -6.15 31.57
N TRP A 364 23.20 -5.07 32.33
CA TRP A 364 24.02 -3.85 32.25
C TRP A 364 25.51 -4.08 32.51
N THR A 365 25.87 -5.07 33.33
CA THR A 365 27.27 -5.41 33.63
C THR A 365 27.91 -6.29 32.54
N MET A 366 27.14 -6.79 31.58
CA MET A 366 27.64 -7.58 30.47
C MET A 366 28.17 -6.66 29.37
N ALA A 367 29.33 -7.02 28.83
CA ALA A 367 29.86 -6.44 27.61
C ALA A 367 30.20 -7.57 26.63
N ALA A 368 29.84 -7.39 25.36
CA ALA A 368 30.14 -8.36 24.31
C ALA A 368 30.89 -7.72 23.14
N MET A 369 31.57 -8.56 22.36
CA MET A 369 32.10 -8.24 21.05
C MET A 369 31.18 -8.77 19.94
N GLY A 370 31.29 -8.22 18.74
CA GLY A 370 30.55 -8.68 17.56
C GLY A 370 29.17 -8.04 17.40
N PHE A 371 28.30 -8.67 16.60
CA PHE A 371 27.09 -8.06 16.03
C PHE A 371 26.18 -7.36 17.05
N VAL A 372 26.03 -7.92 18.26
CA VAL A 372 25.02 -7.46 19.23
C VAL A 372 25.47 -6.22 20.01
N SER A 373 26.73 -6.15 20.44
CA SER A 373 27.22 -5.01 21.26
C SER A 373 28.21 -4.10 20.55
N LYS A 374 28.87 -4.58 19.48
CA LYS A 374 29.76 -3.80 18.60
C LYS A 374 30.79 -2.91 19.33
N ASN A 375 31.31 -3.37 20.47
CA ASN A 375 32.16 -2.55 21.35
C ASN A 375 33.41 -2.01 20.64
N ILE A 376 34.03 -2.80 19.75
CA ILE A 376 35.21 -2.36 18.99
C ILE A 376 34.82 -1.31 17.94
N GLU A 377 33.69 -1.46 17.27
CA GLU A 377 33.18 -0.48 16.31
C GLU A 377 32.73 0.82 17.01
N CYS A 378 32.12 0.72 18.19
CA CYS A 378 31.83 1.87 19.04
C CYS A 378 33.12 2.62 19.40
N ALA A 379 34.18 1.90 19.79
CA ALA A 379 35.48 2.49 20.08
C ALA A 379 36.08 3.19 18.84
N ASP A 380 36.00 2.58 17.65
CA ASP A 380 36.43 3.20 16.39
C ASP A 380 35.70 4.52 16.13
N GLN A 381 34.37 4.58 16.31
CA GLN A 381 33.62 5.83 16.15
C GLN A 381 34.08 6.93 17.13
N LEU A 382 34.33 6.57 18.39
CA LEU A 382 34.81 7.52 19.40
C LEU A 382 36.24 8.01 19.12
N LEU A 383 37.10 7.14 18.60
CA LEU A 383 38.47 7.53 18.21
C LEU A 383 38.47 8.47 17.01
N ARG A 384 37.68 8.17 15.98
CA ARG A 384 37.52 9.07 14.81
C ARG A 384 37.02 10.44 15.24
N GLU A 385 36.07 10.48 16.16
CA GLU A 385 35.58 11.74 16.69
C GLU A 385 36.61 12.47 17.53
N GLY A 386 37.39 11.74 18.33
CA GLY A 386 38.51 12.32 19.08
C GLY A 386 39.63 12.89 18.21
N ASP A 387 39.86 12.32 17.02
CA ASP A 387 40.82 12.85 16.05
C ASP A 387 40.28 14.10 15.31
N HIS A 388 38.96 14.16 15.12
CA HIS A 388 38.28 15.29 14.47
C HIS A 388 38.13 16.51 15.41
N ASP A 389 37.78 16.27 16.68
CA ASP A 389 37.54 17.30 17.69
C ASP A 389 38.73 17.45 18.65
N ARG A 390 39.52 18.52 18.47
CA ARG A 390 40.71 18.78 19.32
C ARG A 390 40.39 19.37 20.69
N THR A 391 39.12 19.61 21.01
CA THR A 391 38.70 20.16 22.30
C THR A 391 38.69 19.09 23.40
N GLY A 392 38.35 19.48 24.63
CA GLY A 392 38.20 18.54 25.75
C GLY A 392 37.17 17.43 25.49
N ARG A 393 36.16 17.70 24.66
CA ARG A 393 35.15 16.70 24.26
C ARG A 393 35.79 15.57 23.45
N GLY A 394 36.50 15.87 22.37
CA GLY A 394 37.15 14.84 21.57
C GLY A 394 38.30 14.14 22.30
N GLN A 395 39.04 14.84 23.16
CA GLN A 395 40.02 14.18 24.06
C GLN A 395 39.36 13.14 24.97
N ASN A 396 38.17 13.44 25.51
CA ASN A 396 37.41 12.49 26.32
C ASN A 396 36.93 11.28 25.49
N MET A 397 36.41 11.51 24.29
CA MET A 397 35.99 10.43 23.39
C MET A 397 37.16 9.52 23.04
N ARG A 398 38.32 10.09 22.72
CA ARG A 398 39.54 9.34 22.46
C ARG A 398 39.93 8.46 23.64
N LYS A 399 39.87 9.01 24.86
CA LYS A 399 40.15 8.27 26.10
C LYS A 399 39.20 7.08 26.27
N ILE A 400 37.90 7.30 26.07
CA ILE A 400 36.88 6.23 26.19
C ILE A 400 37.14 5.15 25.14
N GLY A 401 37.32 5.51 23.87
CA GLY A 401 37.56 4.54 22.79
C GLY A 401 38.77 3.65 23.06
N LEU A 402 39.90 4.23 23.50
CA LEU A 402 41.07 3.45 23.89
C LEU A 402 40.80 2.52 25.10
N ALA A 403 40.06 2.99 26.10
CA ALA A 403 39.74 2.18 27.28
C ALA A 403 38.85 0.98 26.93
N ILE A 404 37.91 1.16 25.99
CA ILE A 404 37.08 0.06 25.46
C ILE A 404 37.96 -0.98 24.77
N ILE A 405 38.85 -0.56 23.85
CA ILE A 405 39.77 -1.48 23.17
C ILE A 405 40.61 -2.25 24.18
N SER A 406 41.21 -1.56 25.16
CA SER A 406 42.03 -2.19 26.20
C SER A 406 41.26 -3.23 27.00
N SER A 407 39.96 -3.05 27.20
CA SER A 407 39.11 -3.96 27.99
C SER A 407 38.63 -5.17 27.20
N MET A 408 38.62 -5.09 25.87
CA MET A 408 38.19 -6.18 24.98
C MET A 408 39.33 -7.13 24.58
N ILE A 409 40.58 -6.67 24.69
CA ILE A 409 41.78 -7.44 24.33
C ILE A 409 42.50 -8.09 25.52
N GLN A 410 42.02 -7.84 26.75
CA GLN A 410 42.52 -8.39 28.01
C GLN A 410 41.52 -9.36 28.63
#